data_AF-A0A520CN01-F1
#
_entry.id   AF-A0A520CN01-F1
#
_cell.length_a   1.000
_cell.length_b   1.000
_cell.length_c   1.000
_cell.angle_alpha   90.00
_cell.angle_beta   90.00
_cell.angle_gamma   90.00
#
_symmetry.space_group_name_H-M   'P 1'
#
loop_
_entity.id
_entity.type
_entity.pdbx_description
1 polymer ?
#
loop_
_entity_poly.entity_id
_entity_poly.type
_entity_poly.pdbx_seq_one_letter_code
_entity_poly.pdbx_strand_id
1 'polypeptide(L)'
;ALVILFFAYQKFYLAPRETEAVNQMYKAQQYWEQKEWDKAIKGDGNFPGFEKILSDYDNTKSANLAYYYLGIAYLNKGQFEKAAESLLNYSGSDEVIAPLALGGAGDAYVELKQYDKAITYYNKAISKGDNLFAAPIYLKKLGLVYEEQKDLKAALEAYNKIKSDYPESATASNIDMYISKLEVQL
;
A
#
# COMPACT_ATOMS: atom_id res chain seq x y z
N ALA A 1 -35.29 10.69 -16.40
CA ALA A 1 -34.56 11.85 -15.84
C ALA A 1 -33.26 11.44 -15.14
N LEU A 2 -33.30 10.56 -14.13
CA LEU A 2 -32.11 10.19 -13.33
C LEU A 2 -30.96 9.57 -14.13
N VAL A 3 -31.25 8.68 -15.09
CA VAL A 3 -30.22 8.08 -15.97
C VAL A 3 -29.52 9.13 -16.83
N ILE A 4 -30.26 10.11 -17.37
CA ILE A 4 -29.70 11.20 -18.20
C ILE A 4 -28.84 12.13 -17.34
N LEU A 5 -29.30 12.46 -16.13
CA LEU A 5 -28.52 13.26 -15.17
C LEU A 5 -27.23 12.56 -14.75
N PHE A 6 -27.27 11.24 -14.55
CA PHE A 6 -26.08 10.44 -14.27
C PHE A 6 -25.06 10.49 -15.41
N PHE A 7 -25.48 10.27 -16.65
CA PHE A 7 -24.57 10.35 -17.81
C PHE A 7 -24.03 11.77 -18.03
N ALA A 8 -24.84 12.80 -17.82
CA ALA A 8 -24.38 14.19 -17.90
C ALA A 8 -23.32 14.50 -16.84
N TYR A 9 -23.53 14.05 -15.59
CA TYR A 9 -22.54 14.21 -14.51
C TYR A 9 -21.22 13.49 -14.83
N GLN A 10 -21.28 12.24 -15.30
CA GLN A 10 -20.10 11.48 -15.72
C GLN A 10 -19.33 12.20 -16.84
N LYS A 11 -20.02 12.64 -17.89
CA LYS A 11 -19.39 13.18 -19.09
C LYS A 11 -18.90 14.62 -18.95
N PHE A 12 -19.69 15.50 -18.32
CA PHE A 12 -19.41 16.94 -18.31
C PHE A 12 -18.78 17.43 -17.02
N TYR A 13 -18.84 16.66 -15.93
CA TYR A 13 -18.23 17.05 -14.66
C TYR A 13 -17.05 16.14 -14.29
N LEU A 14 -17.25 14.81 -14.22
CA LEU A 14 -16.18 13.90 -13.79
C LEU A 14 -15.07 13.73 -14.84
N ALA A 15 -15.41 13.56 -16.12
CA ALA A 15 -14.40 13.33 -17.17
C ALA A 15 -13.36 14.45 -17.28
N PRO A 16 -13.76 15.75 -17.36
CA PRO A 16 -12.78 16.84 -17.40
C PRO A 16 -11.94 16.94 -16.12
N ARG A 17 -12.55 16.69 -14.95
CA ARG A 17 -11.85 16.66 -13.66
C ARG A 17 -10.82 15.54 -13.61
N GLU A 18 -11.15 14.35 -14.11
CA GLU A 18 -10.20 13.24 -14.23
C GLU A 18 -9.03 13.61 -15.14
N THR A 19 -9.29 14.20 -16.32
CA THR A 19 -8.21 14.62 -17.23
C THR A 19 -7.25 15.59 -16.57
N GLU A 20 -7.76 16.58 -15.84
CA GLU A 20 -6.93 17.53 -15.12
C GLU A 20 -6.15 16.88 -13.96
N ALA A 21 -6.81 15.99 -13.20
CA ALA A 21 -6.17 15.23 -12.14
C ALA A 21 -5.01 14.36 -12.67
N VAL A 22 -5.20 13.67 -13.80
CA VAL A 22 -4.15 12.87 -14.47
C VAL A 22 -2.94 13.75 -14.82
N ASN A 23 -3.18 14.91 -15.43
CA ASN A 23 -2.11 15.82 -15.85
C ASN A 23 -1.28 16.33 -14.66
N GLN A 24 -1.96 16.68 -13.57
CA GLN A 24 -1.31 17.12 -12.34
C GLN A 24 -0.57 15.97 -11.64
N MET A 25 -1.18 14.80 -11.58
CA MET A 25 -0.58 13.60 -11.01
C MET A 25 0.72 13.21 -11.70
N TYR A 26 0.81 13.36 -13.02
CA TYR A 26 2.02 13.02 -13.76
C TYR A 26 3.26 13.70 -13.17
N LYS A 27 3.16 15.00 -12.84
CA LYS A 27 4.29 15.73 -12.25
C LYS A 27 4.59 15.28 -10.81
N ALA A 28 3.56 15.07 -10.00
CA ALA A 28 3.73 14.56 -8.63
C ALA A 28 4.37 13.16 -8.62
N GLN A 29 4.01 12.29 -9.57
CA GLN A 29 4.63 10.97 -9.77
C GLN A 29 6.10 11.10 -10.20
N GLN A 30 6.45 12.03 -11.09
CA GLN A 30 7.86 12.28 -11.42
C GLN A 30 8.70 12.66 -10.20
N TYR A 31 8.15 13.50 -9.30
CA TYR A 31 8.83 13.81 -8.04
C TYR A 31 8.95 12.59 -7.13
N TRP A 32 7.91 11.77 -7.08
CA TRP A 32 7.91 10.52 -6.32
C TRP A 32 8.96 9.52 -6.82
N GLU A 33 9.07 9.34 -8.14
CA GLU A 33 10.07 8.47 -8.79
C GLU A 33 11.51 8.94 -8.52
N GLN A 34 11.71 10.26 -8.47
CA GLN A 34 12.98 10.89 -8.10
C GLN A 34 13.23 10.92 -6.59
N LYS A 35 12.31 10.39 -5.78
CA LYS A 35 12.33 10.40 -4.31
C LYS A 35 12.38 11.82 -3.72
N GLU A 36 11.91 12.82 -4.48
CA GLU A 36 11.72 14.19 -4.02
C GLU A 36 10.40 14.28 -3.22
N TRP A 37 10.36 13.59 -2.08
CA TRP A 37 9.12 13.35 -1.33
C TRP A 37 8.36 14.62 -0.96
N ASP A 38 9.06 15.68 -0.56
CA ASP A 38 8.40 16.95 -0.21
C ASP A 38 7.69 17.58 -1.40
N LYS A 39 8.28 17.55 -2.60
CA LYS A 39 7.63 18.04 -3.82
C LYS A 39 6.51 17.11 -4.28
N ALA A 40 6.68 15.80 -4.15
CA ALA A 40 5.62 14.85 -4.45
C ALA A 40 4.38 15.08 -3.55
N ILE A 41 4.60 15.38 -2.27
CA ILE A 41 3.53 15.61 -1.28
C ILE A 41 2.89 16.99 -1.47
N LYS A 42 3.70 18.06 -1.46
CA LYS A 42 3.23 19.46 -1.38
C LYS A 42 3.19 20.18 -2.72
N GLY A 43 3.92 19.70 -3.71
CA GLY A 43 4.20 20.44 -4.95
C GLY A 43 5.43 21.33 -4.84
N ASP A 44 5.69 22.10 -5.88
CA ASP A 44 6.85 23.01 -5.98
C ASP A 44 6.44 24.49 -6.14
N GLY A 45 5.15 24.79 -6.01
CA GLY A 45 4.56 26.12 -6.22
C GLY A 45 4.03 26.35 -7.64
N ASN A 46 4.56 25.66 -8.65
CA ASN A 46 4.05 25.70 -10.02
C ASN A 46 3.13 24.50 -10.32
N PHE A 47 3.50 23.33 -9.81
CA PHE A 47 2.77 22.08 -9.94
C PHE A 47 2.31 21.58 -8.57
N PRO A 48 1.06 21.13 -8.44
CA PRO A 48 0.55 20.60 -7.18
C PRO A 48 1.15 19.24 -6.85
N GLY A 49 1.30 18.96 -5.56
CA GLY A 49 1.58 17.62 -5.05
C GLY A 49 0.30 16.83 -4.76
N PHE A 50 0.47 15.59 -4.30
CA PHE A 50 -0.63 14.66 -4.06
C PHE A 50 -1.69 15.19 -3.08
N GLU A 51 -1.32 15.94 -2.04
CA GLU A 51 -2.31 16.51 -1.11
C GLU A 51 -3.29 17.45 -1.80
N LYS A 52 -2.79 18.34 -2.67
CA LYS A 52 -3.63 19.29 -3.39
C LYS A 52 -4.49 18.58 -4.42
N ILE A 53 -3.94 17.58 -5.12
CA ILE A 53 -4.69 16.75 -6.06
C ILE A 53 -5.85 16.04 -5.35
N LEU A 54 -5.60 15.45 -4.17
CA LEU A 54 -6.64 14.81 -3.37
C LEU A 54 -7.72 15.80 -2.93
N SER A 55 -7.34 17.01 -2.51
CA SER A 55 -8.29 18.04 -2.10
C SER A 55 -9.15 18.55 -3.26
N ASP A 56 -8.57 18.71 -4.46
CA ASP A 56 -9.25 19.34 -5.59
C ASP A 56 -10.05 18.34 -6.43
N TYR A 57 -9.66 17.06 -6.42
CA TYR A 57 -10.16 16.01 -7.31
C TYR A 57 -10.59 14.72 -6.59
N ASP A 58 -10.95 14.79 -5.31
CA ASP A 58 -11.38 13.68 -4.43
C ASP A 58 -12.30 12.62 -5.06
N ASN A 59 -13.13 13.02 -6.01
CA ASN A 59 -14.08 12.18 -6.74
C ASN A 59 -13.55 11.53 -8.03
N THR A 60 -12.24 11.58 -8.28
CA THR A 60 -11.58 11.03 -9.47
C THR A 60 -10.82 9.74 -9.17
N LYS A 61 -10.63 8.89 -10.17
CA LYS A 61 -9.82 7.66 -10.07
C LYS A 61 -8.36 8.00 -9.82
N SER A 62 -7.89 9.07 -10.46
CA SER A 62 -6.57 9.65 -10.23
C SER A 62 -6.37 10.04 -8.76
N ALA A 63 -7.29 10.80 -8.16
CA ALA A 63 -7.21 11.10 -6.74
C ALA A 63 -7.20 9.84 -5.87
N ASN A 64 -8.03 8.83 -6.18
CA ASN A 64 -7.95 7.56 -5.47
C ASN A 64 -6.53 6.94 -5.55
N LEU A 65 -5.88 6.95 -6.72
CA LEU A 65 -4.51 6.47 -6.85
C LEU A 65 -3.48 7.37 -6.13
N ALA A 66 -3.73 8.68 -6.02
CA ALA A 66 -2.86 9.60 -5.29
C ALA A 66 -2.76 9.25 -3.80
N TYR A 67 -3.79 8.64 -3.18
CA TYR A 67 -3.70 8.13 -1.81
C TYR A 67 -2.58 7.11 -1.62
N TYR A 68 -2.40 6.19 -2.57
CA TYR A 68 -1.32 5.21 -2.53
C TYR A 68 0.05 5.90 -2.58
N TYR A 69 0.28 6.76 -3.56
CA TYR A 69 1.56 7.46 -3.71
C TYR A 69 1.89 8.37 -2.53
N LEU A 70 0.89 9.12 -2.05
CA LEU A 70 1.03 9.98 -0.88
C LEU A 70 1.40 9.15 0.36
N GLY A 71 0.73 8.03 0.55
CA GLY A 71 1.01 7.08 1.62
C GLY A 71 2.45 6.56 1.61
N ILE A 72 2.95 6.14 0.44
CA ILE A 72 4.34 5.68 0.32
C ILE A 72 5.33 6.85 0.51
N ALA A 73 5.02 8.06 0.02
CA ALA A 73 5.87 9.23 0.27
C ALA A 73 5.96 9.53 1.77
N TYR A 74 4.84 9.43 2.50
CA TYR A 74 4.83 9.59 3.95
C TYR A 74 5.61 8.51 4.69
N LEU A 75 5.52 7.23 4.28
CA LEU A 75 6.37 6.16 4.81
C LEU A 75 7.85 6.54 4.72
N ASN A 76 8.29 6.95 3.51
CA ASN A 76 9.69 7.32 3.27
C ASN A 76 10.12 8.58 4.04
N LYS A 77 9.18 9.45 4.43
CA LYS A 77 9.43 10.61 5.29
C LYS A 77 9.36 10.30 6.78
N GLY A 78 9.07 9.06 7.17
CA GLY A 78 8.87 8.68 8.58
C GLY A 78 7.59 9.23 9.20
N GLN A 79 6.63 9.68 8.39
CA GLN A 79 5.34 10.20 8.84
C GLN A 79 4.31 9.07 8.87
N PHE A 80 4.53 8.11 9.76
CA PHE A 80 3.86 6.81 9.70
C PHE A 80 2.35 6.87 9.94
N GLU A 81 1.84 7.75 10.81
CA GLU A 81 0.40 7.90 11.01
C GLU A 81 -0.29 8.38 9.72
N LYS A 82 0.27 9.41 9.08
CA LYS A 82 -0.25 9.93 7.80
C LYS A 82 -0.12 8.92 6.67
N ALA A 83 0.94 8.13 6.70
CA ALA A 83 1.14 7.04 5.75
C ALA A 83 0.01 6.01 5.87
N ALA A 84 -0.25 5.50 7.08
CA ALA A 84 -1.32 4.56 7.33
C ALA A 84 -2.67 5.15 6.92
N GLU A 85 -2.99 6.39 7.32
CA GLU A 85 -4.23 7.07 6.94
C GLU A 85 -4.40 7.17 5.42
N SER A 86 -3.37 7.65 4.72
CA SER A 86 -3.42 7.83 3.27
C SER A 86 -3.57 6.49 2.55
N LEU A 87 -2.80 5.47 2.93
CA LEU A 87 -2.85 4.14 2.31
C LEU A 87 -4.19 3.44 2.54
N LEU A 88 -4.83 3.66 3.68
CA LEU A 88 -6.14 3.09 3.99
C LEU A 88 -7.31 3.80 3.32
N ASN A 89 -7.12 5.04 2.87
CA ASN A 89 -8.09 5.75 2.04
C ASN A 89 -8.08 5.30 0.58
N TYR A 90 -7.07 4.54 0.16
CA TYR A 90 -7.08 3.89 -1.16
C TYR A 90 -8.20 2.83 -1.23
N SER A 91 -9.16 3.02 -2.14
CA SER A 91 -10.33 2.15 -2.27
C SER A 91 -10.33 1.28 -3.53
N GLY A 92 -9.15 0.97 -4.09
CA GLY A 92 -9.03 0.13 -5.28
C GLY A 92 -9.40 -1.33 -5.03
N SER A 93 -9.94 -1.99 -6.06
CA SER A 93 -10.28 -3.41 -6.03
C SER A 93 -9.32 -4.28 -6.85
N ASP A 94 -8.27 -3.69 -7.42
CA ASP A 94 -7.28 -4.40 -8.22
C ASP A 94 -6.35 -5.25 -7.36
N GLU A 95 -5.78 -6.28 -7.98
CA GLU A 95 -4.95 -7.29 -7.30
C GLU A 95 -3.48 -6.86 -7.17
N VAL A 96 -3.15 -5.63 -7.57
CA VAL A 96 -1.77 -5.12 -7.60
C VAL A 96 -1.57 -4.05 -6.54
N ILE A 97 -2.23 -2.90 -6.67
CA ILE A 97 -2.09 -1.75 -5.78
C ILE A 97 -2.87 -1.94 -4.48
N ALA A 98 -4.06 -2.54 -4.50
CA ALA A 98 -4.83 -2.73 -3.26
C ALA A 98 -4.08 -3.55 -2.19
N PRO A 99 -3.47 -4.72 -2.48
CA PRO A 99 -2.66 -5.41 -1.49
C PRO A 99 -1.41 -4.61 -1.11
N LEU A 100 -0.81 -3.86 -2.04
CA LEU A 100 0.34 -3.00 -1.74
C LEU A 100 0.00 -1.86 -0.77
N ALA A 101 -1.16 -1.22 -0.93
CA ALA A 101 -1.64 -0.17 -0.04
C ALA A 101 -1.89 -0.72 1.37
N LEU A 102 -2.59 -1.85 1.47
CA LEU A 102 -2.84 -2.53 2.74
C LEU A 102 -1.53 -2.95 3.42
N GLY A 103 -0.60 -3.51 2.66
CA GLY A 103 0.70 -3.91 3.15
C GLY A 103 1.57 -2.74 3.60
N GLY A 104 1.57 -1.64 2.85
CA GLY A 104 2.26 -0.41 3.25
C GLY A 104 1.64 0.21 4.51
N ALA A 105 0.32 0.10 4.72
CA ALA A 105 -0.29 0.50 5.97
C ALA A 105 0.19 -0.41 7.12
N GLY A 106 0.34 -1.72 6.85
CA GLY A 106 1.00 -2.65 7.75
C GLY A 106 2.43 -2.20 8.13
N ASP A 107 3.24 -1.82 7.14
CA ASP A 107 4.59 -1.29 7.35
C ASP A 107 4.57 -0.03 8.24
N ALA A 108 3.65 0.90 7.99
CA ALA A 108 3.48 2.08 8.84
C ALA A 108 3.17 1.71 10.29
N TYR A 109 2.30 0.72 10.52
CA TYR A 109 1.97 0.26 11.86
C TYR A 109 3.13 -0.48 12.55
N VAL A 110 4.00 -1.17 11.80
CA VAL A 110 5.23 -1.75 12.36
C VAL A 110 6.15 -0.65 12.90
N GLU A 111 6.36 0.41 12.12
CA GLU A 111 7.20 1.54 12.53
C GLU A 111 6.63 2.29 13.75
N LEU A 112 5.30 2.32 13.87
CA LEU A 112 4.59 2.83 15.05
C LEU A 112 4.57 1.85 16.24
N LYS A 113 5.18 0.67 16.12
CA LYS A 113 5.15 -0.43 17.10
C LYS A 113 3.73 -0.91 17.44
N GLN A 114 2.77 -0.68 16.54
CA GLN A 114 1.38 -1.12 16.64
C GLN A 114 1.21 -2.48 15.94
N TYR A 115 1.92 -3.49 16.46
CA TYR A 115 2.06 -4.81 15.82
C TYR A 115 0.72 -5.50 15.52
N ASP A 116 -0.28 -5.40 16.40
CA ASP A 116 -1.60 -6.01 16.17
C ASP A 116 -2.33 -5.42 14.95
N LYS A 117 -2.16 -4.11 14.72
CA LYS A 117 -2.68 -3.46 13.51
C LYS A 117 -1.87 -3.87 12.29
N ALA A 118 -0.55 -3.95 12.40
CA ALA A 118 0.29 -4.43 11.32
C ALA A 118 -0.12 -5.83 10.86
N ILE A 119 -0.30 -6.77 11.81
CA ILE A 119 -0.81 -8.12 11.56
C ILE A 119 -2.16 -8.08 10.83
N THR A 120 -3.09 -7.25 11.32
CA THR A 120 -4.42 -7.11 10.70
C THR A 120 -4.31 -6.68 9.24
N TYR A 121 -3.47 -5.69 8.94
CA TYR A 121 -3.36 -5.16 7.58
C TYR A 121 -2.51 -6.02 6.65
N TYR A 122 -1.49 -6.72 7.14
CA TYR A 122 -0.81 -7.74 6.36
C TYR A 122 -1.74 -8.90 5.99
N ASN A 123 -2.56 -9.39 6.92
CA ASN A 123 -3.54 -10.43 6.60
C ASN A 123 -4.56 -9.96 5.54
N LYS A 124 -5.01 -8.71 5.61
CA LYS A 124 -5.84 -8.11 4.55
C LYS A 124 -5.11 -8.03 3.21
N ALA A 125 -3.82 -7.66 3.22
CA ALA A 125 -3.01 -7.61 2.01
C ALA A 125 -2.84 -8.99 1.37
N ILE A 126 -2.55 -10.03 2.17
CA ILE A 126 -2.44 -11.43 1.73
C ILE A 126 -3.76 -11.89 1.11
N SER A 127 -4.89 -11.63 1.76
CA SER A 127 -6.21 -11.99 1.24
C SER A 127 -6.60 -11.23 -0.04
N LYS A 128 -6.10 -10.01 -0.23
CA LYS A 128 -6.43 -9.17 -1.39
C LYS A 128 -5.54 -9.49 -2.60
N GLY A 129 -4.31 -9.92 -2.36
CA GLY A 129 -3.31 -10.24 -3.37
C GLY A 129 -2.82 -11.67 -3.21
N ASP A 130 -3.73 -12.64 -3.28
CA ASP A 130 -3.42 -14.08 -3.27
C ASP A 130 -2.78 -14.49 -4.60
N ASN A 131 -1.57 -13.98 -4.82
CA ASN A 131 -0.76 -14.21 -6.01
C ASN A 131 0.72 -14.33 -5.60
N LEU A 132 1.54 -14.81 -6.54
CA LEU A 132 2.97 -15.07 -6.32
C LEU A 132 3.81 -13.81 -5.99
N PHE A 133 3.22 -12.62 -6.08
CA PHE A 133 3.91 -11.36 -5.82
C PHE A 133 3.60 -10.83 -4.41
N ALA A 134 2.35 -10.52 -4.10
CA ALA A 134 2.00 -9.81 -2.87
C ALA A 134 1.96 -10.73 -1.63
N ALA A 135 1.21 -11.84 -1.70
CA ALA A 135 1.02 -12.73 -0.56
C ALA A 135 2.33 -13.23 0.10
N PRO A 136 3.33 -13.77 -0.62
CA PRO A 136 4.55 -14.26 0.02
C PRO A 136 5.38 -13.14 0.65
N ILE A 137 5.38 -11.93 0.08
CA ILE A 137 6.05 -10.76 0.68
C ILE A 137 5.42 -10.41 2.03
N TYR A 138 4.10 -10.35 2.10
CA TYR A 138 3.38 -9.97 3.31
C TYR A 138 3.33 -11.08 4.36
N LEU A 139 3.33 -12.36 3.96
CA LEU A 139 3.53 -13.48 4.88
C LEU A 139 4.91 -13.39 5.55
N LYS A 140 5.95 -13.00 4.82
CA LYS A 140 7.29 -12.86 5.40
C LYS A 140 7.32 -11.71 6.40
N LYS A 141 6.75 -10.55 6.05
CA LYS A 141 6.63 -9.40 6.95
C LYS A 141 5.80 -9.75 8.20
N LEU A 142 4.73 -10.53 8.03
CA LEU A 142 3.92 -11.04 9.13
C LEU A 142 4.74 -11.93 10.08
N GLY A 143 5.53 -12.86 9.53
CA GLY A 143 6.42 -13.70 10.34
C GLY A 143 7.45 -12.90 11.14
N LEU A 144 8.01 -11.84 10.55
CA LEU A 144 8.93 -10.93 11.24
C LEU A 144 8.25 -10.18 12.39
N VAL A 145 6.98 -9.76 12.22
CA VAL A 145 6.22 -9.13 13.30
C VAL A 145 5.94 -10.12 14.43
N TYR A 146 5.61 -11.37 14.11
CA TYR A 146 5.44 -12.42 15.11
C TYR A 146 6.74 -12.74 15.86
N GLU A 147 7.90 -12.77 15.18
CA GLU A 147 9.21 -12.88 15.85
C GLU A 147 9.42 -11.73 16.85
N GLU A 148 9.11 -10.48 16.47
CA GLU A 148 9.25 -9.32 17.35
C GLU A 148 8.32 -9.41 18.58
N GLN A 149 7.12 -9.97 18.41
CA GLN A 149 6.19 -10.27 19.51
C GLN A 149 6.55 -11.54 20.30
N LYS A 150 7.63 -12.24 19.92
CA LYS A 150 8.08 -13.54 20.48
C LYS A 150 7.09 -14.68 20.28
N ASP A 151 6.14 -14.54 19.36
CA ASP A 151 5.26 -15.64 18.93
C ASP A 151 5.95 -16.44 17.83
N LEU A 152 6.96 -17.22 18.22
CA LEU A 152 7.78 -17.99 17.28
C LEU A 152 6.97 -19.08 16.55
N LYS A 153 5.85 -19.53 17.14
CA LYS A 153 4.97 -20.52 16.50
C LYS A 153 4.21 -19.88 15.34
N ALA A 154 3.59 -18.72 15.55
CA ALA A 154 2.90 -18.00 14.48
C ALA A 154 3.87 -17.53 13.39
N ALA A 155 5.10 -17.13 13.77
CA ALA A 155 6.15 -16.79 12.82
C ALA A 155 6.53 -18.00 11.92
N LEU A 156 6.76 -19.16 12.54
CA LEU A 156 7.07 -20.40 11.83
C LEU A 156 5.93 -20.83 10.91
N GLU A 157 4.67 -20.69 11.33
CA GLU A 157 3.50 -20.97 10.49
C GLU A 157 3.47 -20.06 9.25
N ALA A 158 3.68 -18.75 9.42
CA ALA A 158 3.71 -17.79 8.31
C ALA A 158 4.82 -18.13 7.30
N TYR A 159 6.00 -18.51 7.77
CA TYR A 159 7.12 -18.90 6.91
C TYR A 159 6.89 -20.24 6.19
N ASN A 160 6.33 -21.24 6.89
CA ASN A 160 5.96 -22.50 6.27
C ASN A 160 4.88 -22.33 5.19
N LYS A 161 3.94 -21.40 5.40
CA LYS A 161 2.93 -21.07 4.40
C LYS A 161 3.55 -20.55 3.11
N ILE A 162 4.61 -19.74 3.17
CA ILE A 162 5.35 -19.30 1.97
C ILE A 162 5.93 -20.49 1.22
N LYS A 163 6.55 -21.43 1.93
CA LYS A 163 7.18 -22.62 1.35
C LYS A 163 6.16 -23.57 0.70
N SER A 164 5.00 -23.75 1.32
CA SER A 164 3.92 -24.61 0.86
C SER A 164 3.15 -24.00 -0.32
N ASP A 165 2.67 -22.78 -0.14
CA ASP A 165 1.63 -22.22 -1.01
C ASP A 165 2.23 -21.36 -2.13
N TYR A 166 3.46 -20.85 -1.95
CA TYR A 166 4.14 -19.98 -2.91
C TYR A 166 5.59 -20.42 -3.21
N PRO A 167 5.86 -21.71 -3.52
CA PRO A 167 7.23 -22.23 -3.68
C PRO A 167 8.00 -21.59 -4.83
N GLU A 168 7.31 -21.07 -5.85
CA GLU A 168 7.92 -20.40 -7.01
C GLU A 168 8.17 -18.90 -6.79
N SER A 169 7.75 -18.35 -5.64
CA SER A 169 7.98 -16.94 -5.34
C SER A 169 9.45 -16.65 -5.04
N ALA A 170 9.92 -15.46 -5.40
CA ALA A 170 11.27 -15.02 -5.05
C ALA A 170 11.53 -15.02 -3.53
N THR A 171 10.47 -14.80 -2.74
CA THR A 171 10.53 -14.85 -1.27
C THR A 171 10.76 -16.26 -0.74
N ALA A 172 10.24 -17.29 -1.42
CA ALA A 172 10.44 -18.68 -1.01
C ALA A 172 11.91 -19.13 -1.13
N SER A 173 12.69 -18.54 -2.05
CA SER A 173 14.09 -18.96 -2.28
C SER A 173 15.01 -18.82 -1.06
N ASN A 174 14.65 -17.99 -0.07
CA ASN A 174 15.41 -17.85 1.17
C ASN A 174 14.62 -18.16 2.44
N ILE A 175 13.42 -18.75 2.32
CA ILE A 175 12.54 -18.92 3.48
C ILE A 175 13.01 -20.03 4.44
N ASP A 176 13.69 -21.05 3.94
CA ASP A 176 14.23 -22.15 4.74
C ASP A 176 15.20 -21.66 5.84
N MET A 177 15.95 -20.59 5.58
CA MET A 177 16.82 -19.97 6.57
C MET A 177 16.01 -19.45 7.78
N TYR A 178 14.85 -18.85 7.55
CA TYR A 178 13.98 -18.34 8.60
C TYR A 178 13.32 -19.49 9.37
N ILE A 179 12.84 -20.51 8.65
CA ILE A 179 12.23 -21.72 9.23
C ILE A 179 13.23 -22.42 10.16
N SER A 180 14.41 -22.79 9.66
CA SER A 180 15.42 -23.51 10.45
C SER A 180 15.92 -22.70 11.65
N LYS A 181 16.02 -21.37 11.55
CA LYS A 181 16.36 -20.50 12.68
C LYS A 181 15.34 -20.63 13.81
N LEU A 182 14.04 -20.65 13.48
CA LEU A 182 12.97 -20.73 14.48
C LEU A 182 12.82 -22.13 15.07
N GLU A 183 13.02 -23.18 14.27
CA GLU A 183 12.97 -24.58 14.74
C GLU A 183 14.00 -24.88 15.84
N VAL A 184 15.16 -24.21 15.82
CA VAL A 184 16.19 -24.36 16.87
C VAL A 184 15.80 -23.65 18.18
N GLN A 185 14.91 -22.66 18.12
CA GLN A 185 14.51 -21.83 19.26
C GLN A 185 13.25 -22.32 19.98
N LEU A 186 12.48 -23.21 19.35
CA LEU A 186 11.24 -23.80 19.88
C LEU A 186 11.53 -25.10 20.65
#